data_AF-A0A849CJT2-F1
#
_entry.id   AF-A0A849CJT2-F1
#
_cell.length_a   1.000
_cell.length_b   1.000
_cell.length_c   1.000
_cell.angle_alpha   90.00
_cell.angle_beta   90.00
_cell.angle_gamma   90.00
#
_symmetry.space_group_name_H-M   'P 1'
#
loop_
_entity.id
_entity.type
_entity.pdbx_description
1 polymer ?
#
loop_
_entity_poly.entity_id
_entity_poly.type
_entity_poly.pdbx_seq_one_letter_code
_entity_poly.pdbx_strand_id
1 'polypeptide(L)'
;MLFLSGKAKSKKYNIVKKHNKNPKNIQTKSNENTTTKETITKEKINITPLPPKSELVCSENKNLSQAQELLAYYNEIAKSHCKDSSPFLPLLEKNRYTVDEIKLVINWILTCWNRRNGKPAKPKNICVKSRFDGYLSDAITWNERRSLCKDVVDAYNEILGDRLVPMDEVDQLAESQINALLPRLARQDIDGFKSYFQAFSDNVREYYFRPENKYGFSYLMKPETLFKTRRGEL
;
A
#
# COMPACT_ATOMS: atom_id res chain seq x y z
N MET A 1 28.39 -39.73 -38.03
CA MET A 1 29.18 -38.85 -38.91
C MET A 1 28.24 -37.78 -39.45
N LEU A 2 28.70 -36.52 -39.47
CA LEU A 2 28.05 -35.28 -39.93
C LEU A 2 27.15 -34.53 -38.92
N PHE A 3 27.83 -33.60 -38.26
CA PHE A 3 27.37 -32.38 -37.61
C PHE A 3 26.66 -31.45 -38.59
N LEU A 4 25.67 -30.67 -38.13
CA LEU A 4 25.54 -29.27 -38.53
C LEU A 4 25.05 -28.41 -37.34
N SER A 5 25.96 -27.55 -36.88
CA SER A 5 25.75 -26.48 -35.92
C SER A 5 25.11 -25.26 -36.59
N GLY A 6 24.16 -24.61 -35.93
CA GLY A 6 23.65 -23.29 -36.30
C GLY A 6 23.64 -22.33 -35.11
N LYS A 7 24.71 -21.55 -34.94
CA LYS A 7 24.78 -20.36 -34.07
C LYS A 7 24.47 -19.11 -34.90
N ALA A 8 23.56 -18.25 -34.42
CA ALA A 8 23.52 -16.81 -34.69
C ALA A 8 22.41 -16.17 -33.81
N LYS A 9 22.46 -14.94 -33.29
CA LYS A 9 23.46 -13.88 -33.17
C LYS A 9 22.91 -12.92 -32.10
N SER A 10 23.72 -12.57 -31.10
CA SER A 10 23.44 -11.50 -30.14
C SER A 10 23.50 -10.14 -30.83
N LYS A 11 22.45 -9.32 -30.71
CA LYS A 11 22.50 -7.88 -31.06
C LYS A 11 22.79 -7.08 -29.79
N LYS A 12 24.04 -6.63 -29.67
CA LYS A 12 24.44 -5.56 -28.75
C LYS A 12 24.01 -4.22 -29.37
N TYR A 13 23.27 -3.42 -28.62
CA TYR A 13 23.08 -2.00 -28.92
C TYR A 13 24.01 -1.19 -28.01
N ASN A 14 24.82 -0.32 -28.61
CA ASN A 14 25.68 0.61 -27.89
C ASN A 14 25.54 2.03 -28.45
N ILE A 15 25.25 2.94 -27.50
CA ILE A 15 25.78 4.31 -27.32
C ILE A 15 25.37 5.39 -28.34
N VAL A 16 24.80 6.51 -27.83
CA VAL A 16 25.45 7.84 -27.85
C VAL A 16 24.95 8.70 -26.66
N LYS A 17 25.87 9.04 -25.75
CA LYS A 17 25.75 10.19 -24.83
C LYS A 17 26.23 11.44 -25.58
N LYS A 18 25.48 12.55 -25.54
CA LYS A 18 25.98 13.87 -25.91
C LYS A 18 25.90 14.80 -24.70
N HIS A 19 27.08 15.13 -24.16
CA HIS A 19 27.30 16.33 -23.36
C HIS A 19 27.23 17.54 -24.28
N ASN A 20 26.65 18.65 -23.81
CA ASN A 20 27.02 19.95 -24.36
C ASN A 20 27.22 20.99 -23.26
N LYS A 21 28.39 21.63 -23.34
CA LYS A 21 28.94 22.65 -22.45
C LYS A 21 28.41 24.02 -22.86
N ASN A 22 28.27 24.87 -21.84
CA ASN A 22 28.04 26.31 -21.91
C ASN A 22 29.20 27.06 -22.59
N PRO A 23 28.96 28.26 -23.16
CA PRO A 23 30.00 29.30 -23.09
C PRO A 23 29.49 30.67 -22.62
N LYS A 24 30.32 31.30 -21.79
CA LYS A 24 30.31 32.70 -21.33
C LYS A 24 30.82 33.64 -22.44
N ASN A 25 30.36 34.89 -22.44
CA ASN A 25 31.00 36.10 -23.01
C ASN A 25 30.18 37.32 -22.53
N ILE A 26 30.66 38.55 -22.32
CA ILE A 26 31.97 39.22 -22.24
C ILE A 26 31.69 40.59 -21.55
N GLN A 27 32.68 41.12 -20.84
CA GLN A 27 32.69 42.45 -20.21
C GLN A 27 32.71 43.59 -21.24
N THR A 28 32.17 44.75 -20.86
CA THR A 28 32.59 46.06 -21.41
C THR A 28 32.62 47.09 -20.28
N LYS A 29 33.75 47.80 -20.14
CA LYS A 29 33.96 48.97 -19.27
C LYS A 29 33.82 50.24 -20.11
N SER A 30 33.29 51.33 -19.55
CA SER A 30 34.03 52.61 -19.41
C SER A 30 33.21 53.75 -18.76
N ASN A 31 33.84 54.35 -17.77
CA ASN A 31 33.98 55.78 -17.45
C ASN A 31 32.91 56.59 -16.67
N GLU A 32 33.47 57.33 -15.71
CA GLU A 32 32.91 58.20 -14.67
C GLU A 32 32.41 59.56 -15.20
N ASN A 33 31.45 60.17 -14.51
CA ASN A 33 31.59 61.47 -13.82
C ASN A 33 30.30 61.88 -13.07
N THR A 34 30.52 62.61 -11.99
CA THR A 34 29.64 63.06 -10.88
C THR A 34 28.44 63.95 -11.26
N THR A 35 27.33 63.85 -10.49
CA THR A 35 26.72 64.93 -9.66
C THR A 35 25.31 64.55 -9.17
N THR A 36 25.08 64.78 -7.88
CA THR A 36 23.89 64.52 -7.05
C THR A 36 22.60 65.17 -7.58
N LYS A 37 21.47 64.43 -7.55
CA LYS A 37 20.12 64.94 -7.24
C LYS A 37 19.19 63.78 -6.87
N GLU A 38 18.63 63.86 -5.68
CA GLU A 38 17.70 62.92 -5.07
C GLU A 38 16.39 62.82 -5.86
N THR A 39 15.89 61.60 -6.09
CA THR A 39 14.46 61.38 -6.39
C THR A 39 14.06 60.00 -5.87
N ILE A 40 13.14 60.01 -4.90
CA ILE A 40 12.59 58.84 -4.22
C ILE A 40 11.78 58.01 -5.21
N THR A 41 12.23 56.79 -5.51
CA THR A 41 11.44 55.82 -6.28
C THR A 41 10.84 54.82 -5.30
N LYS A 42 9.51 54.77 -5.23
CA LYS A 42 8.77 53.84 -4.37
C LYS A 42 8.99 52.41 -4.85
N GLU A 43 9.80 51.63 -4.14
CA GLU A 43 9.84 50.18 -4.32
C GLU A 43 8.51 49.58 -3.86
N LYS A 44 7.81 48.88 -4.78
CA LYS A 44 6.70 47.99 -4.43
C LYS A 44 7.29 46.82 -3.65
N ILE A 45 7.26 46.92 -2.32
CA ILE A 45 7.49 45.76 -1.45
C ILE A 45 6.33 44.81 -1.69
N ASN A 46 6.58 43.72 -2.42
CA ASN A 46 5.62 42.63 -2.56
C ASN A 46 5.65 41.82 -1.27
N ILE A 47 4.97 42.30 -0.23
CA ILE A 47 4.82 41.58 1.03
C ILE A 47 3.76 40.50 0.80
N THR A 48 4.19 39.34 0.31
CA THR A 48 3.39 38.13 0.48
C THR A 48 3.23 37.92 1.99
N PRO A 49 2.00 37.84 2.54
CA PRO A 49 1.82 37.72 3.98
C PRO A 49 2.48 36.44 4.50
N LEU A 50 3.45 36.59 5.41
CA LEU A 50 3.98 35.46 6.15
C LEU A 50 2.87 34.98 7.11
N PRO A 51 2.57 33.68 7.19
CA PRO A 51 1.61 33.17 8.17
C PRO A 51 2.08 33.55 9.59
N PRO A 52 1.14 33.78 10.54
CA PRO A 52 1.49 34.17 11.90
C PRO A 52 2.38 33.09 12.53
N LYS A 53 3.52 33.51 13.09
CA LYS A 53 4.54 32.62 13.70
C LYS A 53 3.94 31.60 14.69
N SER A 54 2.84 31.94 15.35
CA SER A 54 2.13 31.06 16.28
C SER A 54 1.58 29.80 15.61
N GLU A 55 1.05 29.91 14.39
CA GLU A 55 0.44 28.78 13.67
C GLU A 55 1.49 27.80 13.15
N LEU A 56 2.63 28.33 12.67
CA LEU A 56 3.78 27.52 12.26
C LEU A 56 4.35 26.72 13.44
N VAL A 57 4.58 27.37 14.58
CA VAL A 57 5.13 26.72 15.79
C VAL A 57 4.17 25.65 16.33
N CYS A 58 2.86 25.92 16.36
CA CYS A 58 1.86 24.92 16.76
C CYS A 58 1.86 23.70 15.82
N SER A 59 2.00 23.91 14.51
CA SER A 59 2.04 22.82 13.52
C SER A 59 3.33 21.98 13.62
N GLU A 60 4.47 22.61 13.89
CA GLU A 60 5.75 21.92 14.07
C GLU A 60 5.74 21.06 15.34
N ASN A 61 5.23 21.58 16.46
CA ASN A 61 5.10 20.83 17.71
C ASN A 61 4.15 19.63 17.56
N LYS A 62 3.04 19.82 16.83
CA LYS A 62 2.11 18.73 16.51
C LYS A 62 2.79 17.63 15.68
N ASN A 63 3.48 18.00 14.61
CA ASN A 63 4.17 17.05 13.74
C ASN A 63 5.28 16.28 14.48
N LEU A 64 6.00 16.95 15.39
CA LEU A 64 7.00 16.29 16.24
C LEU A 64 6.37 15.24 17.16
N SER A 65 5.25 15.58 17.82
CA SER A 65 4.50 14.64 18.66
C SER A 65 3.97 13.44 17.86
N GLN A 66 3.37 13.68 16.70
CA GLN A 66 2.88 12.63 15.80
C GLN A 66 4.02 11.74 15.26
N ALA A 67 5.18 12.33 14.94
CA ALA A 67 6.34 11.57 14.51
C ALA A 67 6.89 10.66 15.62
N GLN A 68 6.83 11.10 16.89
CA GLN A 68 7.19 10.27 18.04
C GLN A 68 6.19 9.12 18.24
N GLU A 69 4.90 9.39 18.09
CA GLU A 69 3.85 8.36 18.13
C GLU A 69 4.07 7.30 17.05
N LEU A 70 4.32 7.70 15.80
CA LEU A 70 4.61 6.80 14.69
C LEU A 70 5.87 5.96 14.93
N LEU A 71 6.90 6.55 15.54
CA LEU A 71 8.11 5.82 15.91
C LEU A 71 7.84 4.76 16.99
N ALA A 72 7.03 5.11 17.99
CA ALA A 72 6.63 4.17 19.05
C ALA A 72 5.84 2.98 18.46
N TYR A 73 4.84 3.27 17.63
CA TYR A 73 4.06 2.27 16.90
C TYR A 73 4.94 1.35 16.04
N TYR A 74 5.85 1.94 15.24
CA TYR A 74 6.80 1.16 14.45
C TYR A 74 7.66 0.23 15.33
N ASN A 75 8.19 0.72 16.45
CA ASN A 75 9.04 -0.05 17.34
C ASN A 75 8.30 -1.22 18.00
N GLU A 76 7.03 -1.02 18.35
CA GLU A 76 6.17 -2.05 18.92
C GLU A 76 5.96 -3.23 17.95
N ILE A 77 5.64 -2.94 16.69
CA ILE A 77 5.40 -3.96 15.66
C ILE A 77 6.71 -4.59 15.20
N ALA A 78 7.71 -3.77 14.90
CA ALA A 78 9.01 -4.23 14.43
C ALA A 78 9.86 -4.93 15.51
N LYS A 79 9.40 -4.90 16.77
CA LYS A 79 10.15 -5.32 17.97
C LYS A 79 11.56 -4.74 17.97
N SER A 80 11.64 -3.41 17.85
CA SER A 80 12.90 -2.69 17.67
C SER A 80 13.00 -1.45 18.59
N HIS A 81 14.16 -0.82 18.64
CA HIS A 81 14.45 0.34 19.51
C HIS A 81 14.98 1.54 18.72
N CYS A 82 14.37 1.84 17.57
CA CYS A 82 14.76 3.03 16.78
C CYS A 82 14.44 4.30 17.60
N LYS A 83 15.35 5.29 17.55
CA LYS A 83 15.21 6.55 18.32
C LYS A 83 14.93 7.78 17.44
N ASP A 84 15.17 7.67 16.13
CA ASP A 84 15.06 8.77 15.19
C ASP A 84 13.66 8.80 14.57
N SER A 85 12.88 9.82 14.93
CA SER A 85 11.54 10.09 14.38
C SER A 85 11.56 11.02 13.16
N SER A 86 12.73 11.59 12.81
CA SER A 86 12.85 12.50 11.67
C SER A 86 12.37 11.93 10.33
N PRO A 87 12.42 10.60 10.04
CA PRO A 87 11.89 10.06 8.79
C PRO A 87 10.39 10.30 8.58
N PHE A 88 9.59 10.47 9.65
CA PHE A 88 8.15 10.65 9.54
C PHE A 88 7.74 12.10 9.25
N LEU A 89 8.57 13.09 9.64
CA LEU A 89 8.24 14.51 9.52
C LEU A 89 7.88 14.94 8.09
N PRO A 90 8.63 14.55 7.03
CA PRO A 90 8.30 14.95 5.66
C PRO A 90 6.96 14.40 5.12
N LEU A 91 6.39 13.39 5.78
CA LEU A 91 5.08 12.82 5.45
C LEU A 91 3.93 13.56 6.16
N LEU A 92 4.20 14.13 7.34
CA LEU A 92 3.22 14.89 8.14
C LEU A 92 3.15 16.38 7.72
N GLU A 93 4.19 16.88 7.05
CA GLU A 93 4.22 18.24 6.50
C GLU A 93 2.96 18.58 5.70
N LYS A 94 2.35 19.72 6.04
CA LYS A 94 1.16 20.25 5.35
C LYS A 94 -0.01 19.26 5.31
N ASN A 95 -0.12 18.37 6.31
CA ASN A 95 -1.14 17.33 6.40
C ASN A 95 -1.20 16.44 5.14
N ARG A 96 -0.04 16.14 4.54
CA ARG A 96 0.01 15.33 3.31
C ARG A 96 -0.51 13.91 3.53
N TYR A 97 -0.20 13.33 4.69
CA TYR A 97 -0.72 12.04 5.13
C TYR A 97 -1.12 12.12 6.60
N THR A 98 -2.15 11.37 6.98
CA THR A 98 -2.59 11.22 8.35
C THR A 98 -1.73 10.21 9.10
N VAL A 99 -1.79 10.23 10.44
CA VAL A 99 -1.09 9.25 11.27
C VAL A 99 -1.56 7.83 10.95
N ASP A 100 -2.85 7.62 10.72
CA ASP A 100 -3.42 6.30 10.46
C ASP A 100 -3.01 5.74 9.10
N GLU A 101 -2.95 6.57 8.05
CA GLU A 101 -2.40 6.18 6.75
C GLU A 101 -0.93 5.74 6.87
N ILE A 102 -0.14 6.45 7.68
CA ILE A 102 1.26 6.09 7.88
C ILE A 102 1.39 4.79 8.69
N LYS A 103 0.58 4.62 9.74
CA LYS A 103 0.51 3.35 10.49
C LYS A 103 0.12 2.18 9.59
N LEU A 104 -0.85 2.40 8.69
CA LEU A 104 -1.29 1.39 7.73
C LEU A 104 -0.14 0.92 6.84
N VAL A 105 0.62 1.85 6.26
CA VAL A 105 1.80 1.53 5.44
C VAL A 105 2.88 0.79 6.25
N ILE A 106 3.14 1.23 7.49
CA ILE A 106 4.10 0.55 8.38
C ILE A 106 3.68 -0.91 8.60
N ASN A 107 2.41 -1.13 8.96
CA ASN A 107 1.89 -2.46 9.24
C ASN A 107 1.97 -3.37 8.01
N TRP A 108 1.55 -2.85 6.85
CA TRP A 108 1.62 -3.56 5.57
C TRP A 108 3.06 -3.96 5.23
N ILE A 109 4.02 -3.02 5.25
CA ILE A 109 5.42 -3.31 4.92
C ILE A 109 6.02 -4.34 5.87
N LEU A 110 5.81 -4.18 7.19
CA LEU A 110 6.39 -5.10 8.17
C LEU A 110 5.79 -6.51 8.11
N THR A 111 4.58 -6.64 7.58
CA THR A 111 3.90 -7.91 7.37
C THR A 111 4.30 -8.56 6.05
N CYS A 112 4.34 -7.79 4.95
CA CYS A 112 4.45 -8.32 3.60
C CYS A 112 5.89 -8.35 3.06
N TRP A 113 6.78 -7.46 3.51
CA TRP A 113 8.13 -7.42 2.98
C TRP A 113 9.05 -8.42 3.68
N ASN A 114 9.82 -9.14 2.87
CA ASN A 114 10.85 -10.04 3.37
C ASN A 114 11.90 -9.28 4.19
N ARG A 115 12.24 -9.85 5.35
CA ARG A 115 13.28 -9.31 6.22
C ARG A 115 14.65 -9.49 5.58
N ARG A 116 15.32 -8.38 5.24
CA ARG A 116 16.70 -8.43 4.73
C ARG A 116 17.65 -8.75 5.87
N ASN A 117 18.37 -9.88 5.78
CA ASN A 117 19.26 -10.37 6.83
C ASN A 117 18.57 -10.50 8.20
N GLY A 118 17.29 -10.94 8.19
CA GLY A 118 16.49 -11.07 9.41
C GLY A 118 16.02 -9.75 10.04
N LYS A 119 16.32 -8.60 9.42
CA LYS A 119 15.99 -7.28 9.95
C LYS A 119 14.77 -6.66 9.25
N PRO A 120 13.86 -6.00 10.00
CA PRO A 120 12.75 -5.25 9.41
C PRO A 120 13.23 -4.01 8.65
N ALA A 121 12.42 -3.55 7.69
CA ALA A 121 12.67 -2.31 6.96
C ALA A 121 12.68 -1.11 7.93
N LYS A 122 13.72 -0.27 7.85
CA LYS A 122 13.89 0.87 8.76
C LYS A 122 12.94 2.03 8.39
N PRO A 123 12.55 2.90 9.35
CA PRO A 123 11.68 4.05 9.07
C PRO A 123 12.19 4.93 7.92
N LYS A 124 13.50 5.17 7.84
CA LYS A 124 14.15 5.89 6.73
C LYS A 124 13.88 5.30 5.34
N ASN A 125 13.73 3.97 5.25
CA ASN A 125 13.47 3.28 3.98
C ASN A 125 11.96 3.15 3.68
N ILE A 126 11.13 3.13 4.72
CA ILE A 126 9.67 3.14 4.62
C ILE A 126 9.18 4.52 4.20
N CYS A 127 9.64 5.58 4.87
CA CYS A 127 9.15 6.95 4.74
C CYS A 127 9.80 7.72 3.58
N VAL A 128 10.06 7.04 2.46
CA VAL A 128 10.62 7.68 1.26
C VAL A 128 9.50 8.40 0.53
N LYS A 129 9.46 9.73 0.65
CA LYS A 129 8.40 10.61 0.12
C LYS A 129 8.01 10.33 -1.34
N SER A 130 8.97 10.04 -2.20
CA SER A 130 8.71 9.78 -3.64
C SER A 130 8.07 8.41 -3.93
N ARG A 131 8.07 7.48 -2.97
CA ARG A 131 7.48 6.13 -3.12
C ARG A 131 6.27 5.91 -2.23
N PHE A 132 6.10 6.75 -1.21
CA PHE A 132 5.12 6.56 -0.16
C PHE A 132 3.69 6.48 -0.68
N ASP A 133 3.37 7.25 -1.72
CA ASP A 133 2.06 7.24 -2.37
C ASP A 133 1.67 5.85 -2.91
N GLY A 134 2.60 5.19 -3.61
CA GLY A 134 2.41 3.81 -4.07
C GLY A 134 2.30 2.83 -2.91
N TYR A 135 3.09 3.02 -1.85
CA TYR A 135 2.99 2.17 -0.66
C TYR A 135 1.64 2.32 0.05
N LEU A 136 1.08 3.53 0.12
CA LEU A 136 -0.23 3.77 0.71
C LEU A 136 -1.33 3.11 -0.12
N SER A 137 -1.28 3.25 -1.45
CA SER A 137 -2.20 2.57 -2.35
C SER A 137 -2.19 1.05 -2.14
N ASP A 138 -1.01 0.43 -2.11
CA ASP A 138 -0.87 -1.01 -1.90
C ASP A 138 -1.37 -1.43 -0.50
N ALA A 139 -1.09 -0.63 0.53
CA ALA A 139 -1.50 -0.91 1.91
C ALA A 139 -3.01 -0.80 2.10
N ILE A 140 -3.68 0.15 1.43
CA ILE A 140 -5.14 0.27 1.42
C ILE A 140 -5.75 -0.98 0.80
N THR A 141 -5.32 -1.36 -0.42
CA THR A 141 -5.82 -2.57 -1.09
C THR A 141 -5.57 -3.84 -0.27
N TRP A 142 -4.42 -3.94 0.39
CA TRP A 142 -4.11 -5.04 1.30
C TRP A 142 -5.11 -5.09 2.47
N ASN A 143 -5.39 -3.95 3.10
CA ASN A 143 -6.30 -3.88 4.24
C ASN A 143 -7.75 -4.15 3.86
N GLU A 144 -8.22 -3.63 2.72
CA GLU A 144 -9.54 -3.93 2.16
C GLU A 144 -9.71 -5.43 1.92
N ARG A 145 -8.69 -6.11 1.36
CA ARG A 145 -8.73 -7.57 1.18
C ARG A 145 -8.82 -8.33 2.50
N ARG A 146 -8.13 -7.88 3.55
CA ARG A 146 -8.22 -8.52 4.88
C ARG A 146 -9.59 -8.30 5.53
N SER A 147 -10.15 -7.09 5.39
CA SER A 147 -11.52 -6.81 5.82
C SER A 147 -12.51 -7.72 5.11
N LEU A 148 -12.41 -7.83 3.79
CA LEU A 148 -13.25 -8.73 2.99
C LEU A 148 -13.12 -10.19 3.45
N CYS A 149 -11.90 -10.67 3.75
CA CYS A 149 -11.72 -12.04 4.21
C CYS A 149 -12.47 -12.31 5.52
N LYS A 150 -12.47 -11.34 6.45
CA LYS A 150 -13.25 -11.42 7.67
C LYS A 150 -14.76 -11.44 7.40
N ASP A 151 -15.25 -10.50 6.59
CA ASP A 151 -16.67 -10.40 6.25
C ASP A 151 -17.17 -11.70 5.58
N VAL A 152 -16.33 -12.35 4.78
CA VAL A 152 -16.66 -13.62 4.11
C VAL A 152 -16.76 -14.78 5.10
N VAL A 153 -15.87 -14.88 6.08
CA VAL A 153 -15.95 -15.91 7.13
C VAL A 153 -17.15 -15.69 8.04
N ASP A 154 -17.42 -14.43 8.41
CA ASP A 154 -18.60 -14.07 9.20
C ASP A 154 -19.89 -14.44 8.45
N ALA A 155 -20.00 -14.09 7.16
CA ALA A 155 -21.13 -14.45 6.33
C ALA A 155 -21.27 -15.98 6.13
N TYR A 156 -20.16 -16.70 6.03
CA TYR A 156 -20.19 -18.16 5.96
C TYR A 156 -20.77 -18.76 7.25
N ASN A 157 -20.28 -18.33 8.41
CA ASN A 157 -20.75 -18.83 9.70
C ASN A 157 -22.23 -18.47 9.93
N GLU A 158 -22.66 -17.27 9.55
CA GLU A 158 -24.06 -16.83 9.65
C GLU A 158 -25.01 -17.70 8.82
N ILE A 159 -24.62 -18.06 7.58
CA ILE A 159 -25.50 -18.78 6.65
C ILE A 159 -25.42 -20.30 6.84
N LEU A 160 -24.24 -20.83 7.18
CA LEU A 160 -23.95 -22.26 7.13
C LEU A 160 -23.35 -22.82 8.42
N GLY A 161 -22.97 -22.00 9.40
CA GLY A 161 -22.28 -22.44 10.61
C GLY A 161 -23.08 -23.41 11.48
N ASP A 162 -24.41 -23.39 11.40
CA ASP A 162 -25.28 -24.34 12.10
C ASP A 162 -25.36 -25.72 11.42
N ARG A 163 -25.00 -25.79 10.12
CA ARG A 163 -25.15 -27.00 9.29
C ARG A 163 -23.82 -27.60 8.84
N LEU A 164 -22.75 -26.80 8.84
CA LEU A 164 -21.39 -27.18 8.45
C LEU A 164 -20.42 -26.84 9.57
N VAL A 165 -19.18 -27.33 9.48
CA VAL A 165 -18.15 -26.98 10.47
C VAL A 165 -17.87 -25.48 10.40
N PRO A 166 -18.12 -24.71 11.49
CA PRO A 166 -17.86 -23.27 11.51
C PRO A 166 -16.36 -22.99 11.46
N MET A 167 -16.00 -21.76 11.14
CA MET A 167 -14.63 -21.30 11.12
C MET A 167 -14.42 -20.19 12.15
N ASP A 168 -13.62 -20.46 13.17
CA ASP A 168 -13.45 -19.56 14.31
C ASP A 168 -12.52 -18.37 14.00
N GLU A 169 -11.51 -18.57 13.14
CA GLU A 169 -10.50 -17.56 12.83
C GLU A 169 -10.16 -17.51 11.33
N VAL A 170 -9.86 -16.30 10.84
CA VAL A 170 -9.33 -16.09 9.48
C VAL A 170 -7.82 -16.28 9.51
N ASP A 171 -7.37 -17.47 9.11
CA ASP A 171 -5.94 -17.76 8.95
C ASP A 171 -5.42 -17.46 7.53
N GLN A 172 -4.12 -17.64 7.30
CA GLN A 172 -3.49 -17.41 6.00
C GLN A 172 -4.04 -18.34 4.90
N LEU A 173 -4.51 -19.53 5.27
CA LEU A 173 -5.08 -20.48 4.33
C LEU A 173 -6.46 -19.98 3.86
N ALA A 174 -7.30 -19.50 4.77
CA ALA A 174 -8.58 -18.88 4.46
C ALA A 174 -8.40 -17.64 3.57
N GLU A 175 -7.48 -16.74 3.93
CA GLU A 175 -7.18 -15.56 3.09
C GLU A 175 -6.78 -15.99 1.67
N SER A 176 -5.91 -16.99 1.52
CA SER A 176 -5.48 -17.52 0.22
C SER A 176 -6.64 -18.12 -0.58
N GLN A 177 -7.48 -18.92 0.08
CA GLN A 177 -8.64 -19.56 -0.51
C GLN A 177 -9.69 -18.56 -1.00
N ILE A 178 -10.01 -17.55 -0.17
CA ILE A 178 -10.93 -16.46 -0.51
C ILE A 178 -10.42 -15.68 -1.72
N ASN A 179 -9.14 -15.28 -1.71
CA ASN A 179 -8.53 -14.55 -2.82
C ASN A 179 -8.49 -15.37 -4.12
N ALA A 180 -8.35 -16.70 -4.03
CA ALA A 180 -8.37 -17.59 -5.19
C ALA A 180 -9.78 -17.78 -5.78
N LEU A 181 -10.83 -17.73 -4.94
CA LEU A 181 -12.22 -17.90 -5.35
C LEU A 181 -12.85 -16.59 -5.84
N LEU A 182 -12.51 -15.46 -5.22
CA LEU A 182 -13.04 -14.12 -5.50
C LEU A 182 -13.17 -13.79 -7.01
N PRO A 183 -12.12 -13.93 -7.85
CA PRO A 183 -12.22 -13.57 -9.27
C PRO A 183 -13.14 -14.50 -10.09
N ARG A 184 -13.61 -15.60 -9.50
CA ARG A 184 -14.51 -16.57 -10.14
C ARG A 184 -15.98 -16.28 -9.83
N LEU A 185 -16.25 -15.40 -8.86
CA LEU A 185 -17.59 -14.95 -8.52
C LEU A 185 -18.11 -13.96 -9.58
N ALA A 186 -19.43 -13.92 -9.76
CA ALA A 186 -20.05 -12.96 -10.67
C ALA A 186 -19.87 -11.52 -10.15
N ARG A 187 -20.01 -11.34 -8.84
CA ARG A 187 -19.62 -10.13 -8.11
C ARG A 187 -18.37 -10.42 -7.31
N GLN A 188 -17.34 -9.59 -7.45
CA GLN A 188 -16.05 -9.77 -6.78
C GLN A 188 -16.02 -8.98 -5.46
N ASP A 189 -17.04 -9.21 -4.63
CA ASP A 189 -17.28 -8.55 -3.34
C ASP A 189 -17.96 -9.52 -2.36
N ILE A 190 -18.29 -9.02 -1.17
CA ILE A 190 -18.97 -9.81 -0.13
C ILE A 190 -20.33 -10.34 -0.58
N ASP A 191 -21.09 -9.58 -1.37
CA ASP A 191 -22.41 -10.00 -1.83
C ASP A 191 -22.31 -11.18 -2.82
N GLY A 192 -21.23 -11.25 -3.59
CA GLY A 192 -20.91 -12.41 -4.41
C GLY A 192 -20.75 -13.69 -3.59
N PHE A 193 -20.06 -13.61 -2.44
CA PHE A 193 -19.92 -14.73 -1.51
C PHE A 193 -21.24 -15.07 -0.82
N LYS A 194 -21.97 -14.09 -0.30
CA LYS A 194 -23.29 -14.31 0.33
C LYS A 194 -24.25 -15.02 -0.61
N SER A 195 -24.32 -14.55 -1.87
CA SER A 195 -25.16 -15.17 -2.90
C SER A 195 -24.73 -16.62 -3.19
N TYR A 196 -23.42 -16.89 -3.22
CA TYR A 196 -22.91 -18.24 -3.39
C TYR A 196 -23.27 -19.16 -2.20
N PHE A 197 -23.03 -18.71 -0.97
CA PHE A 197 -23.35 -19.50 0.23
C PHE A 197 -24.85 -19.78 0.34
N GLN A 198 -25.70 -18.80 0.02
CA GLN A 198 -27.14 -18.99 0.00
C GLN A 198 -27.54 -20.02 -1.07
N ALA A 199 -27.01 -19.89 -2.30
CA ALA A 199 -27.26 -20.85 -3.36
C ALA A 199 -26.81 -22.28 -2.98
N PHE A 200 -25.69 -22.41 -2.27
CA PHE A 200 -25.25 -23.70 -1.72
C PHE A 200 -26.25 -24.21 -0.66
N SER A 201 -26.65 -23.37 0.29
CA SER A 201 -27.58 -23.75 1.37
C SER A 201 -28.93 -24.24 0.84
N ASP A 202 -29.45 -23.58 -0.20
CA ASP A 202 -30.80 -23.81 -0.75
C ASP A 202 -30.88 -25.02 -1.68
N ASN A 203 -29.82 -25.28 -2.46
CA ASN A 203 -29.89 -26.21 -3.59
C ASN A 203 -29.15 -27.53 -3.35
N VAL A 204 -28.30 -27.60 -2.33
CA VAL A 204 -27.46 -28.78 -2.09
C VAL A 204 -28.25 -29.86 -1.35
N ARG A 205 -28.05 -31.12 -1.75
CA ARG A 205 -28.67 -32.28 -1.07
C ARG A 205 -28.32 -32.35 0.42
N GLU A 206 -29.27 -32.86 1.20
CA GLU A 206 -29.12 -33.06 2.65
C GLU A 206 -27.89 -33.91 3.05
N TYR A 207 -27.41 -34.77 2.14
CA TYR A 207 -26.17 -35.52 2.33
C TYR A 207 -25.00 -34.63 2.78
N TYR A 208 -24.82 -33.43 2.23
CA TYR A 208 -23.67 -32.57 2.55
C TYR A 208 -23.75 -31.92 3.94
N PHE A 209 -24.93 -31.89 4.55
CA PHE A 209 -25.14 -31.32 5.89
C PHE A 209 -25.12 -32.37 6.99
N ARG A 210 -24.89 -33.64 6.64
CA ARG A 210 -24.78 -34.71 7.61
C ARG A 210 -23.54 -34.53 8.48
N PRO A 211 -23.65 -34.62 9.83
CA PRO A 211 -22.54 -34.38 10.75
C PRO A 211 -21.31 -35.27 10.50
N GLU A 212 -21.49 -36.46 9.92
CA GLU A 212 -20.41 -37.41 9.66
C GLU A 212 -19.44 -36.93 8.56
N ASN A 213 -19.90 -36.09 7.63
CA ASN A 213 -19.11 -35.67 6.47
C ASN A 213 -18.11 -34.55 6.80
N LYS A 214 -18.32 -33.81 7.90
CA LYS A 214 -17.43 -32.75 8.40
C LYS A 214 -17.00 -31.74 7.33
N TYR A 215 -17.88 -31.42 6.38
CA TYR A 215 -17.60 -30.34 5.42
C TYR A 215 -17.62 -29.00 6.15
N GLY A 216 -16.75 -28.10 5.72
CA GLY A 216 -16.59 -26.78 6.32
C GLY A 216 -16.10 -25.75 5.30
N PHE A 217 -15.62 -24.61 5.78
CA PHE A 217 -15.23 -23.46 4.96
C PHE A 217 -14.35 -23.83 3.75
N SER A 218 -13.27 -24.58 3.98
CA SER A 218 -12.34 -25.02 2.92
C SER A 218 -12.98 -25.88 1.83
N TYR A 219 -14.10 -26.57 2.11
CA TYR A 219 -14.84 -27.31 1.08
C TYR A 219 -15.54 -26.35 0.13
N LEU A 220 -16.17 -25.30 0.67
CA LEU A 220 -16.88 -24.29 -0.12
C LEU A 220 -15.93 -23.37 -0.88
N MET A 221 -14.71 -23.16 -0.38
CA MET A 221 -13.72 -22.33 -1.06
C MET A 221 -13.12 -22.95 -2.32
N LYS A 222 -13.43 -24.22 -2.63
CA LYS A 222 -12.95 -24.87 -3.84
C LYS A 222 -13.69 -24.34 -5.07
N PRO A 223 -12.97 -23.96 -6.15
CA PRO A 223 -13.62 -23.60 -7.41
C PRO A 223 -14.58 -24.67 -7.93
N GLU A 224 -14.25 -25.94 -7.71
CA GLU A 224 -15.09 -27.07 -8.12
C GLU A 224 -16.44 -27.06 -7.40
N THR A 225 -16.46 -26.77 -6.09
CA THR A 225 -17.70 -26.67 -5.31
C THR A 225 -18.57 -25.52 -5.80
N LEU A 226 -17.96 -24.35 -6.08
CA LEU A 226 -18.65 -23.22 -6.68
C LEU A 226 -19.30 -23.58 -8.02
N PHE A 227 -18.55 -24.25 -8.92
CA PHE A 227 -19.10 -24.64 -10.22
C PHE A 227 -20.21 -25.67 -10.12
N LYS A 228 -20.07 -26.68 -9.25
CA LYS A 228 -21.13 -27.67 -9.04
C LYS A 228 -22.40 -27.05 -8.43
N THR A 229 -22.25 -26.11 -7.51
CA THR A 229 -23.37 -25.33 -6.95
C THR A 229 -24.13 -24.59 -8.05
N ARG A 230 -23.41 -23.89 -8.93
CA ARG A 230 -24.01 -23.17 -10.08
C ARG A 230 -24.77 -24.07 -11.04
N ARG A 231 -24.37 -25.34 -11.14
CA ARG A 231 -24.99 -26.34 -12.05
C ARG A 231 -26.05 -27.18 -11.36
N GLY A 232 -26.26 -27.05 -10.05
CA GLY A 232 -27.17 -27.91 -9.29
C GLY A 232 -26.70 -29.37 -9.19
N GLU A 233 -25.38 -29.60 -9.20
CA GLU A 233 -24.77 -30.94 -9.23
C GLU A 233 -24.44 -31.50 -7.84
N LEU A 234 -24.76 -30.79 -6.76
CA LEU A 234 -24.47 -31.18 -5.38
C LEU A 234 -25.71 -31.77 -4.71
#